data_AF-A0A7S1E280-F1
#
_entry.id   AF-A0A7S1E280-F1
#
_cell.length_a   1.000
_cell.length_b   1.000
_cell.length_c   1.000
_cell.angle_alpha   90.00
_cell.angle_beta   90.00
_cell.angle_gamma   90.00
#
_symmetry.space_group_name_H-M   'P 1'
#
loop_
_entity.id
_entity.type
_entity.pdbx_description
1 polymer ?
#
loop_
_entity_poly.entity_id
_entity_poly.type
_entity_poly.pdbx_seq_one_letter_code
_entity_poly.pdbx_strand_id
1 'polypeptide(L)'
;VPSHKVVLHSTSLQAKGFAGEEEKPQKKKEKSDGAKVREQKAEDYDRIAAAGGQEYSIFVRQFGDEEGSWLPCGSIAVPRGAQVASVIFENEAPLKEAIVRTYPKLKGFEQEFEYGSNLK
;
A
#
# COMPACT_ATOMS: atom_id res chain seq x y z
N VAL A 1 -23.16 58.46 37.33
CA VAL A 1 -23.64 57.99 36.00
C VAL A 1 -22.58 58.32 34.96
N PRO A 2 -22.29 57.42 34.00
CA PRO A 2 -21.02 56.70 33.86
C PRO A 2 -20.24 57.17 32.60
N SER A 3 -19.00 56.74 32.33
CA SER A 3 -18.79 55.57 31.45
C SER A 3 -17.30 55.28 31.30
N HIS A 4 -16.79 54.22 31.95
CA HIS A 4 -15.53 53.60 31.55
C HIS A 4 -15.78 52.80 30.28
N LYS A 5 -15.11 53.17 29.18
CA LYS A 5 -15.14 52.41 27.92
C LYS A 5 -14.38 51.10 28.14
N VAL A 6 -15.11 49.98 28.17
CA VAL A 6 -14.54 48.64 28.06
C VAL A 6 -14.03 48.48 26.63
N VAL A 7 -12.72 48.34 26.45
CA VAL A 7 -12.12 47.97 25.16
C VAL A 7 -12.28 46.45 25.00
N LEU A 8 -13.32 46.06 24.26
CA LEU A 8 -13.49 44.69 23.80
C LEU A 8 -12.46 44.42 22.71
N HIS A 9 -11.41 43.67 23.03
CA HIS A 9 -10.55 43.07 22.02
C HIS A 9 -11.33 41.92 21.37
N SER A 10 -11.94 42.17 20.21
CA SER A 10 -12.40 41.10 19.33
C SER A 10 -11.17 40.38 18.78
N THR A 11 -10.84 39.23 19.36
CA THR A 11 -9.99 38.24 18.70
C THR A 11 -10.76 37.69 17.50
N SER A 12 -10.56 38.30 16.34
CA SER A 12 -10.99 37.73 15.07
C SER A 12 -10.15 36.47 14.81
N LEU A 13 -10.68 35.32 15.22
CA LEU A 13 -10.24 34.02 14.69
C LEU A 13 -10.67 34.01 13.22
N GLN A 14 -9.76 34.41 12.33
CA GLN A 14 -9.96 34.30 10.89
C GLN A 14 -9.99 32.82 10.52
N ALA A 15 -11.20 32.25 10.46
CA ALA A 15 -11.43 30.99 9.78
C ALA A 15 -11.12 31.19 8.28
N LYS A 16 -9.97 30.67 7.81
CA LYS A 16 -9.63 30.59 6.40
C LYS A 16 -10.56 29.56 5.75
N GLY A 17 -11.69 30.05 5.23
CA GLY A 17 -12.63 29.26 4.44
C GLY A 17 -12.02 28.79 3.12
N PHE A 18 -12.60 27.73 2.56
CA PHE A 18 -12.21 27.00 1.35
C PHE A 18 -12.41 27.79 0.04
N ALA A 19 -12.00 29.05 -0.03
CA ALA A 19 -11.94 29.80 -1.28
C ALA A 19 -10.98 30.99 -1.13
N GLY A 20 -9.94 31.04 -1.95
CA GLY A 20 -9.13 32.23 -2.11
C GLY A 20 -7.65 32.08 -1.75
N GLU A 21 -6.94 31.28 -2.54
CA GLU A 21 -5.57 31.58 -2.92
C GLU A 21 -5.52 31.22 -4.42
N GLU A 22 -5.18 32.17 -5.28
CA GLU A 22 -5.03 31.90 -6.71
C GLU A 22 -4.05 30.72 -6.88
N GLU A 23 -4.55 29.60 -7.40
CA GLU A 23 -3.75 28.42 -7.70
C GLU A 23 -2.72 28.82 -8.76
N LYS A 24 -1.53 29.22 -8.31
CA LYS A 24 -0.32 29.08 -9.13
C LYS A 24 -0.34 27.62 -9.62
N PRO A 25 -0.26 27.35 -10.93
CA PRO A 25 -0.34 25.99 -11.43
C PRO A 25 0.73 25.17 -10.72
N GLN A 26 0.30 24.32 -9.79
CA GLN A 26 1.19 23.42 -9.10
C GLN A 26 1.75 22.54 -10.21
N LYS A 27 3.04 22.72 -10.55
CA LYS A 27 3.73 21.81 -11.47
C LYS A 27 3.43 20.41 -10.96
N LYS A 28 2.70 19.62 -11.75
CA LYS A 28 2.42 18.22 -11.44
C LYS A 28 3.78 17.59 -11.15
N LYS A 29 4.03 17.27 -9.88
CA LYS A 29 5.27 16.60 -9.48
C LYS A 29 5.31 15.31 -10.28
N GLU A 30 6.40 15.10 -11.01
CA GLU A 30 6.60 13.85 -11.74
C GLU A 30 6.48 12.68 -10.77
N LYS A 31 5.84 11.59 -11.21
CA LYS A 31 5.68 10.39 -10.39
C LYS A 31 7.08 9.90 -9.99
N SER A 32 7.27 9.56 -8.72
CA SER A 32 8.50 8.89 -8.28
C SER A 32 8.63 7.54 -8.97
N ASP A 33 9.86 7.04 -9.13
CA ASP A 33 10.07 5.78 -9.82
C ASP A 33 9.39 4.61 -9.10
N GLY A 34 9.36 4.62 -7.77
CA GLY A 34 8.59 3.66 -6.98
C GLY A 34 7.06 3.76 -7.16
N ALA A 35 6.53 4.92 -7.56
CA ALA A 35 5.13 5.04 -7.94
C ALA A 35 4.88 4.45 -9.34
N LYS A 36 5.77 4.72 -10.31
CA LYS A 36 5.70 4.15 -11.67
C LYS A 36 5.77 2.62 -11.65
N VAL A 37 6.68 2.04 -10.86
CA VAL A 37 6.83 0.59 -10.74
C VAL A 37 5.57 -0.05 -10.15
N ARG A 38 4.93 0.56 -9.15
CA ARG A 38 3.69 0.05 -8.57
C ARG A 38 2.52 0.12 -9.54
N GLU A 39 2.43 1.19 -10.31
CA GLU A 39 1.43 1.36 -11.37
C GLU A 39 1.61 0.30 -12.45
N GLN A 40 2.83 0.10 -12.95
CA GLN A 40 3.12 -0.95 -13.93
C GLN A 40 2.73 -2.35 -13.42
N LYS A 41 3.06 -2.67 -12.16
CA LYS A 41 2.69 -3.96 -11.56
C LYS A 41 1.18 -4.13 -11.40
N ALA A 42 0.45 -3.05 -11.13
CA ALA A 42 -1.01 -3.08 -11.08
C ALA A 42 -1.61 -3.31 -12.48
N GLU A 43 -1.09 -2.63 -13.50
CA GLU A 43 -1.50 -2.85 -14.89
C GLU A 43 -1.19 -4.29 -15.36
N ASP A 44 -0.03 -4.83 -14.99
CA ASP A 44 0.35 -6.21 -15.32
C ASP A 44 -0.60 -7.21 -14.65
N TYR A 45 -0.98 -6.97 -13.40
CA TYR A 45 -1.98 -7.78 -12.68
C TYR A 45 -3.31 -7.79 -13.45
N ASP A 46 -3.86 -6.60 -13.74
CA ASP A 46 -5.16 -6.45 -14.41
C ASP A 46 -5.14 -7.09 -15.80
N ARG A 47 -4.03 -6.93 -16.53
CA ARG A 47 -3.83 -7.55 -17.85
C ARG A 47 -3.84 -9.08 -17.78
N ILE A 48 -3.15 -9.67 -16.81
CA ILE A 48 -3.10 -11.14 -16.64
C ILE A 48 -4.50 -11.65 -16.26
N ALA A 49 -5.18 -10.98 -15.33
CA ALA A 49 -6.54 -11.34 -14.94
C ALA A 49 -7.51 -11.27 -16.15
N ALA A 50 -7.47 -10.18 -16.92
CA ALA A 50 -8.30 -10.00 -18.11
C ALA A 50 -8.04 -11.04 -19.21
N ALA A 51 -6.81 -11.57 -19.32
CA ALA A 51 -6.46 -12.67 -20.22
C ALA A 51 -6.94 -14.06 -19.73
N GLY A 52 -7.66 -14.12 -18.61
CA GLY A 52 -8.13 -15.33 -17.97
C GLY A 52 -7.04 -16.05 -17.16
N GLY A 53 -6.07 -15.30 -16.64
CA GLY A 53 -5.15 -15.77 -15.61
C GLY A 53 -5.87 -16.05 -14.29
N GLN A 54 -5.24 -16.85 -13.44
CA GLN A 54 -5.77 -17.23 -12.13
C GLN A 54 -5.34 -16.21 -11.08
N GLU A 55 -6.27 -15.73 -10.26
CA GLU A 55 -5.97 -14.83 -9.16
C GLU A 55 -5.82 -15.62 -7.85
N TYR A 56 -4.71 -15.42 -7.15
CA TYR A 56 -4.46 -16.05 -5.86
C TYR A 56 -4.32 -15.00 -4.77
N SER A 57 -4.94 -15.25 -3.62
CA SER A 57 -4.61 -14.57 -2.37
C SER A 57 -3.36 -15.20 -1.76
N ILE A 58 -2.39 -14.39 -1.38
CA ILE A 58 -1.09 -14.82 -0.86
C ILE A 58 -1.00 -14.56 0.64
N PHE A 59 -0.45 -15.53 1.35
CA PHE A 59 -0.26 -15.50 2.79
C PHE A 59 1.21 -15.78 3.12
N VAL A 60 1.68 -15.28 4.27
CA VAL A 60 3.02 -15.56 4.81
C VAL A 60 2.91 -16.04 6.25
N ARG A 61 3.82 -16.92 6.64
CA ARG A 61 4.16 -17.18 8.05
C ARG A 61 5.66 -17.37 8.20
N GLN A 62 6.16 -17.33 9.43
CA GLN A 62 7.53 -17.76 9.71
C GLN A 62 7.57 -19.30 9.77
N PHE A 63 8.67 -19.88 9.32
CA PHE A 63 8.93 -21.31 9.40
C PHE A 63 8.89 -21.76 10.87
N GLY A 64 8.14 -22.82 11.16
CA GLY A 64 7.97 -23.34 12.52
C GLY A 64 6.90 -22.64 13.35
N ASP A 65 6.21 -21.62 12.82
CA ASP A 65 5.00 -21.07 13.44
C ASP A 65 3.83 -22.07 13.39
N GLU A 66 2.88 -21.89 14.31
CA GLU A 66 1.65 -22.68 14.37
C GLU A 66 0.84 -22.59 13.06
N GLU A 67 0.09 -23.66 12.75
CA GLU A 67 -0.67 -23.83 11.50
C GLU A 67 -1.72 -22.72 11.24
N GLY A 68 -2.09 -21.95 12.27
CA GLY A 68 -3.02 -20.81 12.19
C GLY A 68 -2.37 -19.43 11.99
N SER A 69 -1.04 -19.33 11.91
CA SER A 69 -0.32 -18.03 11.93
C SER A 69 -0.19 -17.34 10.56
N TRP A 70 -1.00 -17.74 9.58
CA TRP A 70 -0.96 -17.18 8.23
C TRP A 70 -1.43 -15.72 8.20
N LEU A 71 -0.55 -14.83 7.73
CA LEU A 71 -0.81 -13.40 7.58
C LEU A 71 -1.05 -13.04 6.11
N PRO A 72 -2.11 -12.29 5.78
CA PRO A 72 -2.41 -11.94 4.39
C PRO A 72 -1.38 -10.93 3.86
N CYS A 73 -0.87 -11.17 2.65
CA CYS A 73 0.16 -10.32 2.02
C CYS A 73 -0.35 -9.54 0.81
N GLY A 74 -1.44 -10.00 0.19
CA GLY A 74 -2.01 -9.40 -1.02
C GLY A 74 -2.48 -10.48 -1.99
N SER A 75 -2.56 -10.12 -3.27
CA SER A 75 -2.90 -11.06 -4.34
C SER A 75 -1.92 -10.98 -5.50
N ILE A 76 -1.84 -12.06 -6.28
CA ILE A 76 -1.10 -12.11 -7.54
C ILE A 76 -1.98 -12.70 -8.64
N ALA A 77 -1.81 -12.21 -9.86
CA ALA A 77 -2.40 -12.79 -11.05
C ALA A 77 -1.37 -13.70 -11.73
N VAL A 78 -1.73 -14.94 -11.99
CA VAL A 78 -0.85 -15.98 -12.54
C VAL A 78 -1.28 -16.30 -13.96
N PRO A 79 -0.40 -16.17 -14.97
CA PRO A 79 -0.71 -16.55 -16.34
C PRO A 79 -1.16 -18.01 -16.46
N ARG A 80 -2.04 -18.30 -17.42
CA ARG A 80 -2.48 -19.67 -17.69
C ARG A 80 -1.28 -20.57 -18.00
N GLY A 81 -1.19 -21.72 -17.31
CA GLY A 81 -0.08 -22.67 -17.47
C GLY A 81 1.15 -22.40 -16.61
N ALA A 82 1.21 -21.27 -15.89
CA ALA A 82 2.23 -21.03 -14.88
C ALA A 82 1.80 -21.56 -13.50
N GLN A 83 2.77 -21.84 -12.64
CA GLN A 83 2.52 -22.25 -11.26
C GLN A 83 2.61 -21.05 -10.32
N VAL A 84 1.68 -20.94 -9.37
CA VAL A 84 1.63 -19.84 -8.39
C VAL A 84 2.94 -19.72 -7.60
N ALA A 85 3.52 -20.85 -7.19
CA ALA A 85 4.78 -20.88 -6.46
C ALA A 85 5.93 -20.21 -7.24
N SER A 86 6.06 -20.50 -8.55
CA SER A 86 7.10 -19.90 -9.38
C SER A 86 6.96 -18.38 -9.45
N VAL A 87 5.74 -17.87 -9.63
CA VAL A 87 5.47 -16.43 -9.71
C VAL A 87 5.78 -15.72 -8.37
N ILE A 88 5.49 -16.37 -7.23
CA ILE A 88 5.86 -15.86 -5.90
C ILE A 88 7.38 -15.76 -5.78
N PHE A 89 8.13 -16.81 -6.12
CA PHE A 89 9.58 -16.83 -5.99
C PHE A 89 10.29 -15.88 -6.97
N GLU A 90 9.76 -15.69 -8.18
CA GLU A 90 10.25 -14.68 -9.13
C GLU A 90 10.14 -13.25 -8.58
N ASN A 91 9.17 -13.01 -7.70
CA ASN A 91 8.91 -11.70 -7.10
C ASN A 91 9.24 -11.66 -5.60
N GLU A 92 10.09 -12.57 -5.11
CA GLU A 92 10.27 -12.80 -3.68
C GLU A 92 10.90 -11.62 -2.95
N ALA A 93 11.94 -11.01 -3.52
CA ALA A 93 12.64 -9.88 -2.90
C ALA A 93 11.72 -8.68 -2.58
N PRO A 94 10.97 -8.12 -3.57
CA PRO A 94 10.03 -7.02 -3.26
C PRO A 94 8.86 -7.47 -2.40
N LEU A 95 8.48 -8.77 -2.43
CA LEU A 95 7.46 -9.33 -1.55
C LEU A 95 7.94 -9.34 -0.08
N LYS A 96 9.16 -9.83 0.19
CA LYS A 96 9.80 -9.81 1.51
C LYS A 96 9.85 -8.39 2.09
N GLU A 97 10.28 -7.42 1.30
CA GLU A 97 10.30 -6.00 1.70
C GLU A 97 8.90 -5.47 2.07
N ALA A 98 7.88 -5.81 1.27
CA ALA A 98 6.50 -5.42 1.54
C ALA A 98 5.96 -6.10 2.81
N ILE A 99 6.30 -7.38 3.02
CA ILE A 99 5.90 -8.15 4.20
C ILE A 99 6.47 -7.53 5.46
N VAL A 100 7.78 -7.28 5.55
CA VAL A 100 8.39 -6.74 6.78
C VAL A 100 8.00 -5.28 7.05
N ARG A 101 7.61 -4.53 6.01
CA ARG A 101 7.00 -3.20 6.18
C ARG A 101 5.60 -3.30 6.79
N THR A 102 4.83 -4.30 6.38
CA THR A 102 3.44 -4.52 6.84
C THR A 102 3.41 -5.18 8.21
N TYR A 103 4.34 -6.11 8.45
CA TYR A 103 4.48 -6.92 9.65
C TYR A 103 5.89 -6.78 10.23
N PRO A 104 6.21 -5.68 10.94
CA PRO A 104 7.55 -5.41 11.46
C PRO A 104 8.12 -6.52 12.37
N LYS A 105 7.26 -7.32 13.01
CA LYS A 105 7.64 -8.47 13.84
C LYS A 105 8.39 -9.56 13.07
N LEU A 106 8.24 -9.61 11.74
CA LEU A 106 8.86 -10.60 10.88
C LEU A 106 10.23 -10.14 10.33
N LYS A 107 10.65 -8.93 10.65
CA LYS A 107 11.94 -8.38 10.21
C LYS A 107 13.10 -9.18 10.81
N GLY A 108 14.06 -9.58 9.99
CA GLY A 108 15.18 -10.45 10.36
C GLY A 108 14.92 -11.95 10.16
N PHE A 109 13.68 -12.34 9.84
CA PHE A 109 13.27 -13.73 9.57
C PHE A 109 12.92 -13.95 8.10
N GLU A 110 13.36 -13.06 7.19
CA GLU A 110 12.93 -13.07 5.79
C GLU A 110 13.33 -14.36 5.06
N GLN A 111 14.42 -15.03 5.48
CA GLN A 111 14.84 -16.31 4.92
C GLN A 111 14.03 -17.50 5.42
N GLU A 112 13.23 -17.29 6.46
CA GLU A 112 12.37 -18.29 7.08
C GLU A 112 10.90 -18.10 6.66
N PHE A 113 10.63 -17.30 5.62
CA PHE A 113 9.25 -17.11 5.16
C PHE A 113 8.75 -18.34 4.40
N GLU A 114 7.58 -18.81 4.83
CA GLU A 114 6.77 -19.76 4.07
C GLU A 114 5.60 -19.01 3.43
N TYR A 115 5.29 -19.37 2.18
CA TYR A 115 4.20 -18.77 1.41
C TYR A 115 3.04 -19.73 1.25
N GLY A 116 1.84 -19.25 1.56
CA GLY A 116 0.57 -19.93 1.30
C GLY A 116 -0.20 -19.21 0.20
N SER A 117 -1.06 -19.94 -0.52
CA SER A 117 -1.88 -19.36 -1.58
C SER A 117 -3.24 -20.03 -1.69
N ASN A 118 -4.30 -19.23 -1.84
CA ASN A 118 -5.66 -19.70 -2.11
C ASN A 118 -6.20 -19.05 -3.39
N LEU A 119 -6.87 -19.82 -4.24
CA LEU A 119 -7.57 -19.28 -5.41
C LEU A 119 -8.69 -18.33 -4.95
N LYS A 120 -8.83 -17.18 -5.62
CA LYS A 120 -9.81 -16.14 -5.31
C LYS A 120 -11.14 -16.38 -6.02
#